data_AF-A0A4R8EV19-F1
#
_entry.id   AF-A0A4R8EV19-F1
#
_cell.length_a   1.000
_cell.length_b   1.000
_cell.length_c   1.000
_cell.angle_alpha   90.00
_cell.angle_beta   90.00
_cell.angle_gamma   90.00
#
_symmetry.space_group_name_H-M   'P 1'
#
loop_
_entity.id
_entity.type
_entity.pdbx_description
1 polymer ?
#
loop_
_entity_poly.entity_id
_entity_poly.type
_entity_poly.pdbx_seq_one_letter_code
_entity_poly.pdbx_strand_id
1 'polypeptide(L)' 'MKILVINSGSSSLKYQILEMENEECLVKGLVERIGEQESDIEQESEGK' A
#
# COMPACT_ATOMS: atom_id res chain seq x y z
N MET A 1 -16.49 -3.80 5.41
CA MET A 1 -16.34 -2.80 4.33
C MET A 1 -14.86 -2.54 4.11
N LYS A 2 -14.35 -2.79 2.89
CA LYS A 2 -12.93 -2.59 2.57
C LYS A 2 -12.67 -1.22 1.97
N ILE A 3 -11.69 -0.51 2.51
CA ILE A 3 -11.28 0.83 2.04
C ILE A 3 -9.83 0.79 1.58
N LEU A 4 -9.59 1.22 0.34
CA LEU A 4 -8.25 1.45 -0.18
C LEU A 4 -7.82 2.88 0.14
N VAL A 5 -6.79 3.01 0.97
CA VAL A 5 -6.16 4.29 1.29
C VAL A 5 -4.93 4.44 0.41
N ILE A 6 -4.79 5.60 -0.24
CA ILE A 6 -3.64 5.93 -1.09
C ILE A 6 -3.04 7.26 -0.62
N ASN A 7 -1.72 7.25 -0.46
CA ASN A 7 -0.91 8.45 -0.37
C ASN A 7 0.08 8.43 -1.54
N SER A 8 -0.08 9.37 -2.48
CA SER A 8 0.74 9.46 -3.68
C SER A 8 1.71 10.63 -3.58
N GLY A 9 2.99 10.32 -3.72
CA GLY A 9 4.03 11.28 -4.07
C GLY A 9 4.18 11.37 -5.60
N SER A 10 5.14 12.16 -6.06
CA SER A 10 5.46 12.31 -7.49
C SER A 10 6.12 11.07 -8.12
N SER A 11 6.86 10.29 -7.32
CA SER A 11 7.54 9.05 -7.72
C SER A 11 7.36 7.92 -6.72
N SER A 12 6.35 8.02 -5.84
CA SER A 12 6.05 7.01 -4.84
C SER A 12 4.55 6.88 -4.58
N LEU A 13 4.12 5.70 -4.15
CA LEU A 13 2.73 5.43 -3.78
C LEU A 13 2.70 4.50 -2.57
N LYS A 14 2.24 5.03 -1.43
CA LYS A 14 1.95 4.23 -0.23
C LYS A 14 0.47 3.87 -0.23
N TYR A 15 0.16 2.61 -0.02
CA TYR A 15 -1.22 2.14 -0.01
C TYR A 15 -1.51 1.22 1.18
N GLN A 16 -2.77 1.22 1.60
CA GLN A 16 -3.30 0.30 2.61
C GLN A 16 -4.70 -0.16 2.24
N ILE A 17 -5.05 -1.40 2.57
CA ILE A 17 -6.43 -1.89 2.54
C ILE A 17 -6.89 -2.08 3.98
N LEU A 18 -7.87 -1.29 4.38
CA LEU A 18 -8.47 -1.35 5.72
C LEU A 18 -9.80 -2.09 5.68
N GLU A 19 -10.01 -3.05 6.59
CA GLU A 19 -11.32 -3.61 6.91
C GLU A 19 -11.94 -2.75 8.02
N MET A 20 -12.94 -1.94 7.65
CA MET A 20 -13.54 -0.99 8.59
C MET A 20 -14.51 -1.63 9.58
N GLU A 21 -14.91 -2.90 9.38
CA GLU A 21 -15.76 -3.61 10.35
C GLU A 21 -15.04 -3.88 11.68
N ASN A 22 -13.72 -4.08 11.63
CA ASN A 22 -12.88 -4.36 12.79
C ASN A 22 -11.63 -3.47 12.88
N GLU A 23 -11.54 -2.44 12.04
CA GLU A 23 -10.42 -1.50 11.95
C GLU A 23 -9.06 -2.15 11.66
N GLU A 24 -9.06 -3.32 10.99
CA GLU A 24 -7.85 -4.04 10.64
C GLU A 24 -7.20 -3.52 9.36
N CYS A 25 -5.86 -3.47 9.34
CA CYS A 25 -5.09 -3.26 8.12
C CYS A 25 -4.76 -4.62 7.50
N LEU A 26 -5.44 -4.96 6.40
CA LEU A 26 -5.27 -6.24 5.71
C LEU A 26 -3.98 -6.30 4.91
N VAL A 27 -3.64 -5.20 4.24
CA VAL A 27 -2.46 -5.07 3.38
C VAL A 27 -1.92 -3.65 3.52
N LYS A 28 -0.60 -3.52 3.55
CA LYS A 28 0.08 -2.25 3.33
C LYS A 28 1.22 -2.46 2.33
N GLY A 29 1.47 -1.45 1.52
CA GLY A 29 2.62 -1.47 0.65
C GLY A 29 3.11 -0.09 0.27
N LEU A 30 4.30 -0.09 -0.30
CA LEU A 30 5.01 1.07 -0.78
C LEU A 30 5.58 0.74 -2.15
N VAL A 31 5.23 1.56 -3.12
CA VAL A 31 5.91 1.62 -4.41
C VAL A 31 6.81 2.84 -4.39
N GLU A 32 8.07 2.68 -4.76
CA GLU A 32 9.05 3.77 -4.77
C GLU A 32 9.85 3.81 -6.08
N ARG A 33 10.45 4.98 -6.34
CA ARG A 33 11.25 5.26 -7.55
C ARG A 33 10.48 4.94 -8.85
N ILE A 34 9.19 5.29 -8.88
CA ILE A 34 8.32 5.06 -10.04
C ILE A 34 8.87 5.86 -11.23
N GLY A 35 9.19 5.14 -12.32
CA GLY A 35 9.78 5.72 -13.53
C GLY A 35 11.31 5.64 -13.58
N GLU A 36 11.95 5.06 -12.57
CA GLU A 36 13.40 4.80 -12.53
C GLU A 36 13.68 3.30 -12.75
N GLN A 37 14.93 2.95 -13.08
CA GLN A 37 15.31 1.55 -13.33
C GLN A 37 15.28 0.71 -12.05
N GLU A 38 15.59 1.33 -10.91
CA GLU A 38 15.59 0.74 -9.58
C GLU A 38 14.23 0.81 -8.89
N SER A 39 13.13 1.01 -9.63
CA SER A 39 11.78 1.00 -9.06
C SER A 39 11.53 -0.28 -8.28
N ASP A 40 10.95 -0.16 -7.08
CA ASP A 40 10.72 -1.31 -6.21
C ASP A 40 9.35 -1.25 -5.54
N ILE A 41 8.90 -2.42 -5.07
CA ILE A 41 7.66 -2.61 -4.34
C ILE A 41 7.89 -3.43 -3.07
N GLU A 42 7.56 -2.84 -1.94
CA GLU A 42 7.47 -3.51 -0.66
C GLU A 42 5.99 -3.75 -0.31
N GLN A 43 5.64 -4.97 0.07
CA GLN A 43 4.29 -5.32 0.50
C GLN A 43 4.32 -6.22 1.73
N GLU A 44 3.46 -5.92 2.69
CA GLU A 44 3.18 -6.75 3.86
C GLU A 44 1.67 -7.00 3.93
N SER A 45 1.28 -8.25 4.11
CA SER A 45 -0.12 -8.68 4.24
C SER A 45 -0.31 -9.55 5.48
N GLU A 46 -1.32 -9.22 6.28
CA GLU A 46 -1.74 -10.06 7.41
C GLU A 46 -2.59 -11.22 6.87
N GLY A 47 -2.07 -12.44 6.98
CA GLY A 47 -2.85 -13.67 6.79
C GLY A 47 -3.04 -14.16 5.35
N LYS A 48 -1.94 -14.52 4.68
CA LYS A 48 -1.69 -15.78 3.92
C LYS A 48 -0.44 -15.66 3.07
#